data_AF-A0A354J949-F1
#
_entry.id   AF-A0A354J949-F1
#
_cell.length_a   1.000
_cell.length_b   1.000
_cell.length_c   1.000
_cell.angle_alpha   90.00
_cell.angle_beta   90.00
_cell.angle_gamma   90.00
#
_symmetry.space_group_name_H-M   'P 1'
#
loop_
_entity.id
_entity.type
_entity.pdbx_description
1 polymer ?
#
loop_
_entity_poly.entity_id
_entity_poly.type
_entity_poly.pdbx_seq_one_letter_code
_entity_poly.pdbx_strand_id
1 'polypeptide(L)'
;FVVPTGNFGNILAAYYAKCMGLPIHKLICASNENKVLYDFFQTGCYDKNREFILTSSPSMDILISSNLERLIYQIADCDSQITKQLMEALATKGVYQINDRMREHLKDFVGGWANAKETGEAIQEVFQRNG
;
A
#
# COMPACT_ATOMS: atom_id res chain seq x y z
N PHE A 1 10.96 -7.73 -2.23
CA PHE A 1 11.22 -6.30 -2.51
C PHE A 1 10.64 -5.46 -1.39
N VAL A 2 11.34 -4.41 -0.98
CA VAL A 2 10.80 -3.35 -0.09
C VAL A 2 10.65 -2.11 -0.94
N VAL A 3 9.45 -1.52 -0.96
CA VAL A 3 9.13 -0.38 -1.81
C VAL A 3 8.52 0.74 -0.95
N PRO A 4 9.22 1.90 -0.81
CA PRO A 4 8.60 3.13 -0.33
C PRO A 4 7.46 3.50 -1.27
N THR A 5 6.23 3.56 -0.75
CA THR A 5 5.02 3.53 -1.57
C THR A 5 4.07 4.67 -1.22
N GLY A 6 3.86 5.56 -2.20
CA GLY A 6 2.74 6.49 -2.24
C GLY A 6 1.60 5.93 -3.11
N ASN A 7 1.60 6.28 -4.40
CA ASN A 7 0.55 5.89 -5.37
C ASN A 7 0.51 4.40 -5.79
N PHE A 8 1.29 3.51 -5.18
CA PHE A 8 1.26 2.04 -5.40
C PHE A 8 1.73 1.51 -6.78
N GLY A 9 2.17 2.36 -7.70
CA GLY A 9 2.62 1.93 -9.04
C GLY A 9 3.85 0.98 -9.04
N ASN A 10 4.91 1.33 -8.28
CA ASN A 10 6.14 0.54 -8.26
C ASN A 10 5.94 -0.87 -7.68
N ILE A 11 5.24 -0.96 -6.55
CA ILE A 11 4.98 -2.27 -5.92
C ILE A 11 3.96 -3.09 -6.71
N LEU A 12 3.02 -2.44 -7.41
CA LEU A 12 2.13 -3.11 -8.36
C LEU A 12 2.90 -3.69 -9.55
N ALA A 13 3.90 -2.99 -10.08
CA ALA A 13 4.76 -3.53 -11.14
C ALA A 13 5.54 -4.76 -10.63
N ALA A 14 6.06 -4.74 -9.40
CA ALA A 14 6.69 -5.89 -8.78
C ALA A 14 5.70 -7.06 -8.57
N TYR A 15 4.44 -6.76 -8.24
CA TYR A 15 3.38 -7.76 -8.18
C TYR A 15 3.12 -8.41 -9.54
N TYR A 16 3.01 -7.62 -10.61
CA TYR A 16 2.87 -8.19 -11.97
C TYR A 16 4.09 -9.00 -12.38
N ALA A 17 5.31 -8.57 -12.08
CA ALA A 17 6.51 -9.37 -12.31
C ALA A 17 6.44 -10.72 -11.58
N LYS A 18 5.91 -10.75 -10.35
CA LYS A 18 5.65 -12.01 -9.63
C LYS A 18 4.61 -12.87 -10.34
N CYS A 19 3.49 -12.30 -10.78
CA CYS A 19 2.46 -13.01 -11.55
C CYS A 19 3.00 -13.58 -12.86
N MET A 20 4.02 -12.96 -13.47
CA MET A 20 4.71 -13.44 -14.66
C MET A 20 5.73 -14.55 -14.40
N GLY A 21 5.91 -14.97 -13.14
CA GLY A 21 6.78 -16.09 -12.76
C GLY A 21 8.12 -15.69 -12.13
N LEU A 22 8.38 -14.41 -11.89
CA LEU A 22 9.57 -13.99 -11.15
C LEU A 22 9.47 -14.47 -9.68
N PRO A 23 10.46 -15.18 -9.13
CA PRO A 23 10.39 -15.78 -7.80
C PRO A 23 10.56 -14.73 -6.69
N ILE A 24 9.52 -13.91 -6.50
CA ILE A 24 9.45 -12.90 -5.44
C ILE A 24 8.80 -13.53 -4.20
N HIS A 25 9.51 -13.54 -3.07
CA HIS A 25 8.95 -14.05 -1.81
C HIS A 25 7.85 -13.13 -1.26
N LYS A 26 8.22 -11.90 -0.83
CA LYS A 26 7.29 -10.89 -0.28
C LYS A 26 7.41 -9.54 -0.98
N LEU A 27 6.30 -8.83 -1.01
CA LEU A 27 6.13 -7.46 -1.50
C LEU A 27 5.86 -6.56 -0.29
N ILE A 28 6.89 -5.87 0.19
CA ILE A 28 6.79 -5.02 1.39
C ILE A 28 6.47 -3.60 0.96
N CYS A 29 5.28 -3.13 1.34
CA CYS A 29 4.79 -1.77 1.12
C CYS A 29 5.18 -0.92 2.33
N ALA A 30 6.16 -0.02 2.16
CA ALA A 30 6.61 0.87 3.21
C ALA A 30 5.95 2.26 3.05
N SER A 31 5.18 2.68 4.04
CA SER A 31 4.56 4.01 4.11
C SER A 31 5.29 4.92 5.10
N ASN A 32 5.02 6.23 5.02
CA ASN A 32 5.34 7.15 6.10
C ASN A 32 4.15 7.25 7.09
N GLU A 33 4.01 8.35 7.81
CA GLU A 33 2.91 8.59 8.75
C GLU A 33 1.52 8.57 8.07
N ASN A 34 1.45 8.83 6.77
CA ASN A 34 0.26 8.62 5.93
C ASN A 34 0.08 7.14 5.59
N LYS A 35 -0.18 6.33 6.62
CA LYS A 35 -0.11 4.86 6.61
C LYS A 35 -1.39 4.15 6.14
N VAL A 36 -2.14 4.75 5.20
CA VAL A 36 -3.40 4.15 4.68
C VAL A 36 -3.19 2.77 4.05
N LEU A 37 -2.06 2.55 3.39
CA LEU A 37 -1.72 1.26 2.79
C LEU A 37 -1.32 0.22 3.84
N TYR A 38 -0.59 0.64 4.88
CA TYR A 38 -0.26 -0.23 6.01
C TYR A 38 -1.54 -0.76 6.67
N ASP A 39 -2.49 0.12 7.00
CA ASP A 39 -3.76 -0.28 7.63
C ASP A 39 -4.58 -1.20 6.71
N PHE A 40 -4.59 -0.92 5.42
CA PHE A 40 -5.25 -1.78 4.43
C PHE A 40 -4.68 -3.19 4.38
N PHE A 41 -3.36 -3.36 4.35
CA PHE A 41 -2.77 -4.70 4.34
C PHE A 41 -2.94 -5.46 5.66
N GLN A 42 -3.09 -4.73 6.78
CA GLN A 42 -3.36 -5.34 8.09
C GLN A 42 -4.82 -5.77 8.27
N THR A 43 -5.76 -4.93 7.81
CA THR A 43 -7.19 -5.07 8.18
C THR A 43 -8.11 -5.39 7.00
N GLY A 44 -7.68 -5.14 5.76
CA GLY A 44 -8.53 -5.11 4.58
C GLY A 44 -9.42 -3.86 4.48
N CYS A 45 -9.37 -2.95 5.46
CA CYS A 45 -10.09 -1.68 5.44
C CYS A 45 -9.22 -0.62 4.77
N TYR A 46 -9.76 0.03 3.73
CA TYR A 46 -9.12 1.20 3.13
C TYR A 46 -9.93 2.44 3.49
N ASP A 47 -9.43 3.22 4.46
CA ASP A 47 -10.11 4.40 4.97
C ASP A 47 -9.29 5.67 4.71
N LYS A 48 -9.78 6.54 3.83
CA LYS A 48 -9.14 7.83 3.51
C LYS A 48 -9.53 8.94 4.48
N ASN A 49 -10.50 8.73 5.38
CA ASN A 49 -11.00 9.73 6.32
C ASN A 49 -10.05 9.87 7.52
N ARG A 50 -8.85 10.37 7.25
CA ARG A 50 -7.78 10.54 8.22
C ARG A 50 -7.08 11.87 8.00
N GLU A 51 -6.35 12.31 9.01
CA GLU A 51 -5.53 13.52 8.91
C GLU A 51 -4.42 13.35 7.87
N PHE A 52 -4.18 14.40 7.09
CA PHE A 52 -3.07 14.46 6.16
C PHE A 52 -1.83 15.01 6.86
N ILE A 53 -0.76 14.22 6.90
CA ILE A 53 0.45 14.56 7.65
C ILE A 53 1.53 14.96 6.64
N LEU A 54 2.10 16.16 6.79
CA LEU A 54 3.26 16.57 6.00
C LEU A 54 4.52 15.95 6.60
N THR A 55 5.27 15.20 5.80
CA THR A 55 6.47 14.48 6.25
C THR A 55 7.73 14.96 5.52
N SER A 56 8.89 14.46 5.94
CA SER A 56 10.16 14.62 5.22
C SER A 56 10.23 13.79 3.92
N SER A 57 9.20 13.01 3.61
CA SER A 57 9.09 12.15 2.43
C SER A 57 7.84 12.51 1.59
N PRO A 58 7.75 13.76 1.07
CA PRO A 58 6.51 14.34 0.55
C PRO A 58 5.90 13.58 -0.63
N SER A 59 6.69 12.82 -1.39
CA SER A 59 6.18 12.00 -2.49
C SER A 59 5.31 10.82 -2.04
N MET A 60 5.33 10.47 -0.75
CA MET A 60 4.50 9.42 -0.15
C MET A 60 3.36 9.99 0.70
N ASP A 61 3.26 11.30 0.87
CA ASP A 61 2.17 11.93 1.62
C ASP A 61 0.87 11.84 0.81
N ILE A 62 0.10 10.77 1.03
CA ILE A 62 -1.12 10.46 0.28
C ILE A 62 -2.23 9.92 1.21
N LEU A 63 -3.48 10.27 0.89
CA LEU A 63 -4.68 9.63 1.48
C LEU A 63 -5.33 8.62 0.54
N ILE A 64 -5.09 8.77 -0.77
CA ILE A 64 -5.60 7.89 -1.81
C ILE A 64 -4.44 7.47 -2.68
N SER A 65 -4.31 6.16 -2.88
CA SER A 65 -3.32 5.58 -3.77
C SER A 65 -3.97 5.19 -5.10
N SER A 66 -3.70 5.97 -6.15
CA SER A 66 -4.39 5.85 -7.43
C SER A 66 -4.20 4.50 -8.14
N ASN A 67 -3.06 3.81 -7.97
CA ASN A 67 -2.85 2.51 -8.61
C ASN A 67 -3.39 1.34 -7.78
N LEU A 68 -3.89 1.57 -6.56
CA LEU A 68 -4.43 0.49 -5.71
C LEU A 68 -5.66 -0.16 -6.34
N GLU A 69 -6.48 0.60 -7.08
CA GLU A 69 -7.65 0.10 -7.81
C GLU A 69 -7.31 -1.10 -8.71
N ARG A 70 -6.13 -1.11 -9.34
CA ARG A 70 -5.70 -2.24 -10.18
C ARG A 70 -5.43 -3.51 -9.38
N LEU A 71 -4.92 -3.38 -8.16
CA LEU A 71 -4.80 -4.51 -7.25
C LEU A 71 -6.19 -4.97 -6.78
N ILE A 72 -7.08 -4.03 -6.44
CA ILE A 72 -8.47 -4.35 -6.05
C ILE A 72 -9.16 -5.18 -7.13
N TYR A 73 -9.03 -4.78 -8.40
CA TYR A 73 -9.56 -5.53 -9.53
C TYR A 73 -9.00 -6.95 -9.59
N GLN A 74 -7.69 -7.11 -9.42
CA GLN A 74 -7.04 -8.42 -9.48
C GLN A 74 -7.50 -9.34 -8.32
N ILE A 75 -7.56 -8.83 -7.10
CA ILE A 75 -7.94 -9.63 -5.92
C ILE A 75 -9.45 -9.86 -5.82
N ALA A 76 -10.25 -9.09 -6.59
CA ALA A 76 -11.66 -9.35 -6.83
C ALA A 76 -11.89 -10.35 -7.99
N ASP A 77 -10.88 -11.17 -8.33
CA ASP A 77 -10.94 -12.13 -9.44
C ASP A 77 -11.32 -11.50 -10.78
N CYS A 78 -10.85 -10.27 -11.03
CA CYS A 78 -11.16 -9.49 -12.23
C CYS A 78 -12.65 -9.13 -12.37
N ASP A 79 -13.39 -9.09 -11.25
CA ASP A 79 -14.79 -8.64 -11.21
C ASP A 79 -14.88 -7.10 -11.19
N SER A 80 -15.37 -6.54 -12.30
CA SER A 80 -15.54 -5.10 -12.46
C SER A 80 -16.69 -4.53 -11.63
N GLN A 81 -17.71 -5.32 -11.30
CA GLN A 81 -18.83 -4.89 -10.46
C GLN A 81 -18.40 -4.72 -9.01
N ILE A 82 -17.67 -5.70 -8.46
CA ILE A 82 -17.11 -5.61 -7.10
C ILE A 82 -16.15 -4.43 -7.01
N THR A 83 -15.24 -4.30 -7.99
CA THR A 83 -14.27 -3.19 -8.02
C THR A 83 -14.98 -1.84 -8.04
N LYS A 84 -15.99 -1.69 -8.91
CA LYS A 84 -16.80 -0.48 -8.99
C LYS A 84 -17.49 -0.16 -7.67
N GLN A 85 -18.12 -1.13 -7.02
CA GLN A 85 -18.78 -0.92 -5.73
C GLN A 85 -17.81 -0.41 -4.64
N LEU A 86 -16.59 -0.96 -4.58
CA LEU A 86 -15.57 -0.53 -3.63
C LEU A 86 -15.07 0.90 -3.95
N MET A 87 -14.88 1.22 -5.22
CA MET A 87 -14.47 2.58 -5.63
C MET A 87 -15.60 3.61 -5.40
N GLU A 88 -16.86 3.24 -5.60
CA GLU A 88 -18.01 4.08 -5.27
C GLU A 88 -18.13 4.30 -3.76
N ALA A 89 -17.89 3.27 -2.94
CA ALA A 89 -17.83 3.41 -1.48
C ALA A 89 -16.68 4.34 -1.05
N LEU A 90 -15.50 4.24 -1.68
CA LEU A 90 -14.39 5.15 -1.44
C LEU A 90 -14.73 6.60 -1.83
N ALA A 91 -15.42 6.80 -2.95
CA ALA A 91 -15.80 8.12 -3.43
C ALA A 91 -16.83 8.79 -2.52
N THR A 92 -17.86 8.03 -2.11
CA THR A 92 -19.02 8.55 -1.37
C THR A 92 -18.83 8.56 0.15
N LYS A 93 -18.23 7.51 0.71
CA LYS A 93 -18.05 7.33 2.17
C LYS A 93 -16.61 7.55 2.62
N GLY A 94 -15.66 7.56 1.69
CA GLY A 94 -14.24 7.64 2.01
C GLY A 94 -13.62 6.32 2.51
N VAL A 95 -14.40 5.24 2.57
CA VAL A 95 -13.96 3.97 3.15
C VAL A 95 -14.59 2.77 2.45
N TYR A 96 -13.84 1.67 2.35
CA TYR A 96 -14.37 0.35 2.01
C TYR A 96 -13.67 -0.76 2.80
N GLN A 97 -14.30 -1.94 2.84
CA GLN A 97 -13.75 -3.16 3.42
C GLN A 97 -13.76 -4.26 2.36
N ILE A 98 -12.63 -4.93 2.16
CA ILE A 98 -12.56 -6.12 1.30
C ILE A 98 -13.01 -7.36 2.08
N ASN A 99 -13.57 -8.33 1.36
CA ASN A 99 -14.01 -9.60 1.94
C ASN A 99 -12.86 -10.59 2.13
N ASP A 100 -13.13 -11.70 2.82
CA ASP A 100 -12.12 -12.72 3.15
C ASP A 100 -11.46 -13.35 1.93
N ARG A 101 -12.23 -13.63 0.87
CA ARG A 101 -11.71 -14.16 -0.39
C ARG A 101 -10.67 -13.21 -0.99
N MET A 102 -10.95 -11.91 -1.04
CA MET A 102 -10.00 -10.90 -1.52
C MET A 102 -8.76 -10.83 -0.62
N ARG A 103 -8.91 -10.96 0.70
CA ARG A 103 -7.76 -10.97 1.64
C ARG A 103 -6.82 -12.15 1.39
N GLU A 104 -7.33 -13.29 0.95
CA GLU A 104 -6.50 -14.46 0.64
C GLU A 104 -5.48 -14.19 -0.48
N HIS A 105 -5.81 -13.32 -1.43
CA HIS A 105 -4.91 -12.91 -2.51
C HIS A 105 -3.82 -11.92 -2.04
N LEU A 106 -3.91 -11.38 -0.83
CA LEU A 106 -2.97 -10.40 -0.29
C LEU A 106 -1.85 -11.02 0.58
N LYS A 107 -1.81 -12.35 0.74
CA LYS A 107 -0.84 -13.07 1.62
C LYS A 107 0.63 -12.74 1.36
N ASP A 108 0.96 -12.30 0.16
CA ASP A 108 2.33 -11.96 -0.24
C ASP A 108 2.71 -10.49 -0.05
N PHE A 109 1.72 -9.64 0.23
CA PHE A 109 1.94 -8.26 0.62
C PHE A 109 2.18 -8.17 2.13
N VAL A 110 3.07 -7.27 2.51
CA VAL A 110 3.34 -6.92 3.90
C VAL A 110 3.32 -5.40 4.01
N GLY A 111 2.47 -4.85 4.86
CA GLY A 111 2.49 -3.43 5.19
C GLY A 111 3.54 -3.14 6.26
N GLY A 112 4.35 -2.11 6.05
CA GLY A 112 5.18 -1.47 7.07
C GLY A 112 5.05 0.04 7.00
N TRP A 113 5.41 0.74 8.07
CA TRP A 113 5.50 2.20 8.04
C TRP A 113 6.60 2.69 8.99
N ALA A 114 7.08 3.90 8.76
CA ALA A 114 8.03 4.58 9.63
C ALA A 114 7.62 6.04 9.83
N ASN A 115 7.83 6.56 11.03
CA ASN A 115 7.65 8.00 11.32
C ASN A 115 8.91 8.80 10.94
N ALA A 116 8.83 10.13 11.03
CA ALA A 116 9.95 11.02 10.65
C ALA A 116 11.22 10.78 11.48
N LYS A 117 11.07 10.43 12.77
CA LYS A 117 12.19 10.11 13.66
C LYS A 117 12.86 8.81 13.24
N GLU A 118 12.11 7.73 13.08
CA GLU A 118 12.62 6.41 12.64
C GLU A 118 13.30 6.52 11.27
N THR A 119 12.75 7.33 10.37
CA THR A 119 13.35 7.61 9.06
C THR A 119 14.71 8.30 9.22
N GLY A 120 14.81 9.31 10.08
CA GLY A 120 16.06 10.01 10.38
C GLY A 120 17.10 9.11 11.03
N GLU A 121 16.68 8.29 12.00
CA GLU A 121 17.53 7.29 12.66
C GLU A 121 18.06 6.26 11.66
N ALA A 122 17.23 5.77 10.74
CA ALA A 122 17.65 4.84 9.71
C ALA A 122 18.67 5.46 8.73
N ILE A 123 18.49 6.74 8.35
CA ILE A 123 19.48 7.47 7.53
C ILE A 123 20.82 7.54 8.28
N GLN A 124 20.78 7.93 9.56
CA GLN A 124 21.97 8.04 10.39
C GLN A 124 22.67 6.68 10.56
N GLU A 125 21.93 5.60 10.82
CA GLU A 125 22.45 4.25 10.96
C GLU A 125 23.13 3.78 9.67
N VAL A 126 22.48 3.94 8.52
CA VAL A 126 23.03 3.54 7.22
C VAL A 126 24.30 4.33 6.90
N PHE A 127 24.33 5.64 7.18
CA PHE A 127 25.51 6.49 7.00
C PHE A 127 26.66 6.05 7.93
N GLN A 128 26.39 5.84 9.22
CA GLN A 128 27.42 5.36 10.16
C GLN A 128 27.99 4.00 9.77
N ARG A 129 27.16 3.13 9.19
CA ARG A 129 27.56 1.78 8.79
C ARG A 129 28.30 1.75 7.46
N ASN A 130 28.02 2.66 6.53
CA ASN A 130 28.48 2.55 5.13
C ASN A 130 29.19 3.80 4.56
N GLY A 131 29.26 4.91 5.29
CA GLY A 131 29.87 6.19 4.86
C GLY A 131 28.88 7.19 4.28
#